data_AF-A0A8D2CPC6-F1
#
_entry.id   AF-A0A8D2CPC6-F1
#
_cell.length_a   1.000
_cell.length_b   1.000
_cell.length_c   1.000
_cell.angle_alpha   90.00
_cell.angle_beta   90.00
_cell.angle_gamma   90.00
#
_symmetry.space_group_name_H-M   'P 1'
#
loop_
_entity.id
_entity.type
_entity.pdbx_description
1 polymer ?
#
loop_
_entity_poly.entity_id
_entity_poly.type
_entity_poly.pdbx_seq_one_letter_code
_entity_poly.pdbx_strand_id
1 'polypeptide(L)'
;MPEQQLLKPMERSYCDYFWADKKDPEGNGTVAGFELLLQKQLKGKQMQKEMSEFVRERIKIEEEYAKNLAKLSQNSWAVQEEGSLGEAWAQVKKSLADEAEVHLKFSAKLHSEVEKPLMNFHEIFKKDMKKCDHHIADLRKQLVSHCASVEKARKALTERQRDLEMKTQQLEIKLSNKTEEDIKKAQRKSTQAAPSRSIESWFLSDQASSLKSLEIPIHPFLSCFLKAVPTLPPLCSLTRGSLPKFSASKASFSSVHVQRL
;
A
#
# COMPACT_ATOMS: atom_id res chain seq x y z
N MET A 1 32.06 -10.39 -4.62
CA MET A 1 30.81 -10.94 -4.03
C MET A 1 30.29 -12.00 -4.97
N PRO A 2 29.90 -13.19 -4.50
CA PRO A 2 29.17 -14.14 -5.35
C PRO A 2 27.92 -13.45 -5.90
N GLU A 3 27.62 -13.62 -7.19
CA GLU A 3 26.37 -13.11 -7.75
C GLU A 3 25.19 -13.85 -7.14
N GLN A 4 24.39 -13.15 -6.33
CA GLN A 4 23.13 -13.67 -5.84
C GLN A 4 22.03 -13.26 -6.81
N GLN A 5 21.33 -14.25 -7.39
CA GLN A 5 20.17 -14.01 -8.23
C GLN A 5 19.01 -13.46 -7.39
N LEU A 6 18.29 -12.49 -7.94
CA LEU A 6 17.07 -11.96 -7.34
C LEU A 6 15.96 -13.02 -7.36
N LEU A 7 15.06 -12.99 -6.37
CA LEU A 7 13.90 -13.87 -6.31
C LEU A 7 12.92 -13.57 -7.45
N LYS A 8 12.74 -12.28 -7.80
CA LYS A 8 11.93 -11.83 -8.92
C LYS A 8 12.73 -10.89 -9.84
N PRO A 9 13.59 -11.40 -10.73
CA PRO A 9 14.53 -10.59 -11.52
C PRO A 9 13.89 -9.54 -12.43
N MET A 10 12.65 -9.75 -12.86
CA MET A 10 11.93 -8.86 -13.78
C MET A 10 11.11 -7.78 -13.07
N GLU A 11 11.06 -7.79 -11.74
CA GLU A 11 10.21 -6.92 -10.93
C GLU A 11 11.01 -6.21 -9.84
N ARG A 12 10.63 -4.96 -9.52
CA ARG A 12 11.12 -4.30 -8.30
C ARG A 12 10.31 -4.76 -7.09
N SER A 13 10.47 -6.02 -6.70
CA SER A 13 9.67 -6.64 -5.65
C SER A 13 10.15 -6.30 -4.24
N TYR A 14 9.23 -6.20 -3.29
CA TYR A 14 9.54 -5.98 -1.88
C TYR A 14 10.42 -7.10 -1.28
N CYS A 15 10.33 -8.33 -1.79
CA CYS A 15 11.14 -9.44 -1.30
C CYS A 15 12.60 -9.41 -1.76
N ASP A 16 13.01 -8.47 -2.61
CA ASP A 16 14.38 -8.39 -3.12
C ASP A 16 15.16 -7.19 -2.54
N TYR A 17 14.49 -6.09 -2.20
CA TYR A 17 15.16 -4.80 -1.95
C TYR A 17 15.07 -4.26 -0.51
N PHE A 18 14.39 -4.95 0.42
CA PHE A 18 14.10 -4.44 1.77
C PHE A 18 14.74 -5.27 2.90
N TRP A 19 15.86 -5.94 2.63
CA TRP A 19 16.57 -6.77 3.60
C TRP A 19 17.48 -5.98 4.54
N ALA A 20 18.20 -5.00 3.99
CA ALA A 20 19.13 -4.19 4.78
C ALA A 20 18.38 -3.11 5.57
N ASP A 21 18.81 -2.87 6.80
CA ASP A 21 18.30 -1.78 7.61
C ASP A 21 18.82 -0.44 7.05
N LYS A 22 17.92 0.53 6.91
CA LYS A 22 18.22 1.86 6.42
C LYS A 22 18.80 2.70 7.55
N LYS A 23 19.97 3.31 7.33
CA LYS A 23 20.52 4.31 8.25
C LYS A 23 19.76 5.61 8.14
N ASP A 24 19.46 6.22 9.27
CA ASP A 24 18.93 7.58 9.32
C ASP A 24 19.96 8.56 8.72
N PRO A 25 19.57 9.47 7.80
CA PRO A 25 20.43 10.56 7.33
C PRO A 25 21.06 11.38 8.45
N GLU A 26 20.38 11.50 9.60
CA GLU A 26 20.85 12.27 10.76
C GLU A 26 21.72 11.43 11.72
N GLY A 27 21.95 10.15 11.42
CA GLY A 27 22.89 9.28 12.14
C GLY A 27 22.38 8.73 13.48
N ASN A 28 21.17 9.11 13.91
CA ASN A 28 20.63 8.76 15.22
C ASN A 28 20.05 7.34 15.32
N GLY A 29 19.99 6.56 14.24
CA GLY A 29 19.44 5.21 14.30
C GLY A 29 19.46 4.42 12.98
N THR A 30 19.01 3.17 13.07
CA THR A 30 18.76 2.29 11.92
C THR A 30 17.29 1.87 11.94
N VAL A 31 16.65 1.94 10.79
CA VAL A 31 15.25 1.55 10.58
C VAL A 31 15.21 0.29 9.74
N ALA A 32 14.46 -0.70 10.21
CA ALA A 32 14.26 -1.94 9.49
C ALA A 32 13.74 -1.72 8.06
N GLY A 33 14.27 -2.46 7.07
CA GLY A 33 13.72 -2.41 5.71
C GLY A 33 12.21 -2.76 5.68
N PHE A 34 11.78 -3.72 6.50
CA PHE A 34 10.36 -4.06 6.68
C PHE A 34 9.53 -2.91 7.28
N GLU A 35 10.09 -2.15 8.23
CA GLU A 35 9.41 -1.00 8.84
C GLU A 35 9.09 0.06 7.78
N LEU A 36 9.98 0.27 6.80
CA LEU A 36 9.70 1.18 5.66
C LEU A 36 8.50 0.72 4.84
N LEU A 37 8.34 -0.59 4.63
CA LEU A 37 7.18 -1.16 3.94
C LEU A 37 5.90 -0.98 4.76
N LEU A 38 5.96 -1.21 6.08
CA LEU A 38 4.84 -0.98 6.98
C LEU A 38 4.41 0.49 6.97
N GLN A 39 5.35 1.44 7.07
CA GLN A 39 5.07 2.86 6.99
C GLN A 39 4.47 3.26 5.63
N LYS A 40 4.95 2.68 4.52
CA LYS A 40 4.35 2.88 3.19
C LYS A 40 2.89 2.45 3.17
N GLN A 41 2.58 1.34 3.83
CA GLN A 41 1.24 0.76 3.91
C GLN A 41 0.30 1.59 4.79
N LEU A 42 0.80 2.08 5.94
CA LEU A 42 0.09 3.03 6.81
C LEU A 42 -0.18 4.38 6.09
N LYS A 43 0.78 4.88 5.31
CA LYS A 43 0.57 6.09 4.50
C LYS A 43 -0.48 5.84 3.39
N GLY A 44 -0.47 4.67 2.76
CA GLY A 44 -1.51 4.27 1.81
C GLY A 44 -2.91 4.32 2.42
N LYS A 45 -3.04 3.83 3.66
CA LYS A 45 -4.29 3.91 4.43
C LYS A 45 -4.74 5.36 4.69
N GLN A 46 -3.82 6.25 5.05
CA GLN A 46 -4.14 7.66 5.26
C GLN A 46 -4.61 8.33 3.95
N MET A 47 -3.91 8.09 2.85
CA MET A 47 -4.28 8.59 1.52
C MET A 47 -5.70 8.16 1.12
N GLN A 48 -6.05 6.90 1.39
CA GLN A 48 -7.39 6.37 1.12
C GLN A 48 -8.48 7.09 1.91
N LYS A 49 -8.22 7.43 3.18
CA LYS A 49 -9.14 8.21 4.00
C LYS A 49 -9.37 9.60 3.39
N GLU A 50 -8.29 10.29 3.02
CA GLU A 50 -8.36 11.60 2.38
C GLU A 50 -9.10 11.55 1.03
N MET A 51 -8.89 10.49 0.23
CA MET A 51 -9.65 10.26 -1.00
C MET A 51 -11.15 10.10 -0.74
N SER A 52 -11.52 9.35 0.29
CA SER A 52 -12.93 9.20 0.69
C SER A 52 -13.54 10.53 1.13
N GLU A 53 -12.81 11.33 1.90
CA GLU A 53 -13.25 12.65 2.34
C GLU A 53 -13.43 13.59 1.15
N PHE A 54 -12.53 13.57 0.17
CA PHE A 54 -12.66 14.34 -1.06
C PHE A 54 -13.94 13.96 -1.85
N VAL A 55 -14.23 12.67 -2.00
CA VAL A 55 -15.45 12.21 -2.66
C VAL A 55 -16.70 12.62 -1.89
N ARG A 56 -16.65 12.60 -0.55
CA ARG A 56 -17.75 13.09 0.29
C ARG A 56 -18.03 14.57 0.08
N GLU A 57 -17.00 15.41 -0.02
CA GLU A 57 -17.20 16.83 -0.34
C GLU A 57 -17.78 17.00 -1.75
N ARG A 58 -17.34 16.20 -2.72
CA ARG A 58 -17.97 16.19 -4.06
C ARG A 58 -19.44 15.82 -4.00
N ILE A 59 -19.83 14.81 -3.21
CA ILE A 59 -21.23 14.41 -3.03
C ILE A 59 -22.07 15.57 -2.50
N LYS A 60 -21.59 16.29 -1.47
CA LYS A 60 -22.30 17.45 -0.90
C LYS A 60 -22.53 18.56 -1.94
N ILE A 61 -21.52 18.83 -2.78
CA ILE A 61 -21.63 19.82 -3.86
C ILE A 61 -22.72 19.41 -4.86
N GLU A 62 -22.76 18.14 -5.27
CA GLU A 62 -23.78 17.63 -6.19
C GLU A 62 -25.19 17.67 -5.58
N GLU A 63 -25.33 17.35 -4.30
CA GLU A 63 -26.60 17.41 -3.57
C GLU A 63 -27.12 18.86 -3.46
N GLU A 64 -26.24 19.81 -3.16
CA GLU A 64 -26.59 21.22 -3.09
C GLU A 64 -26.97 21.78 -4.47
N TYR A 65 -26.23 21.38 -5.52
CA TYR A 65 -26.55 21.77 -6.89
C TYR A 65 -27.92 21.24 -7.33
N ALA A 66 -28.19 19.95 -7.11
CA ALA A 66 -29.49 19.33 -7.38
C ALA A 66 -30.62 20.03 -6.61
N LYS A 67 -30.41 20.34 -5.33
CA LYS A 67 -31.39 21.06 -4.51
C LYS A 67 -31.73 22.44 -5.07
N ASN A 68 -30.72 23.18 -5.55
CA ASN A 68 -30.91 24.50 -6.13
C ASN A 68 -31.66 24.43 -7.47
N LEU A 69 -31.33 23.48 -8.34
CA LEU A 69 -32.05 23.23 -9.59
C LEU A 69 -33.51 22.84 -9.34
N ALA A 70 -33.76 21.92 -8.40
CA ALA A 70 -35.11 21.51 -8.02
C ALA A 70 -35.92 22.70 -7.51
N LYS A 71 -35.34 23.56 -6.66
CA LYS A 71 -36.00 24.77 -6.18
C LYS A 71 -36.33 25.75 -7.31
N LEU A 72 -35.40 25.96 -8.25
CA LEU A 72 -35.58 26.84 -9.39
C LEU A 72 -36.68 26.32 -10.35
N SER A 73 -36.77 25.00 -10.54
CA SER A 73 -37.79 24.36 -11.39
C SER A 73 -39.23 24.66 -10.96
N GLN A 74 -39.45 24.88 -9.65
CA GLN A 74 -40.78 25.11 -9.07
C GLN A 74 -41.19 26.58 -9.04
N ASN A 75 -40.37 27.47 -9.60
CA ASN A 75 -40.65 28.91 -9.56
C ASN A 75 -41.84 29.27 -10.48
N SER A 76 -42.61 30.26 -10.05
CA SER A 76 -43.82 30.75 -10.73
C SER A 76 -43.56 31.83 -11.78
N TRP A 77 -42.30 32.07 -12.15
CA TRP A 77 -41.95 33.04 -13.20
C TRP A 77 -42.52 32.65 -14.56
N ALA A 78 -43.14 33.63 -15.22
CA ALA A 78 -43.77 33.50 -16.54
C ALA A 78 -44.75 32.31 -16.67
N VAL A 79 -45.47 31.97 -15.58
CA VAL A 79 -46.52 30.92 -15.60
C VAL A 79 -47.76 31.35 -16.38
N GLN A 80 -47.97 32.65 -16.57
CA GLN A 80 -49.10 33.21 -17.32
C GLN A 80 -48.88 33.17 -18.85
N GLU A 81 -47.71 32.74 -19.33
CA GLU A 81 -47.47 32.60 -20.75
C GLU A 81 -48.29 31.44 -21.31
N GLU A 82 -49.05 31.69 -22.38
CA GLU A 82 -49.99 30.72 -22.97
C GLU A 82 -49.55 30.26 -24.36
N GLY A 83 -50.28 29.27 -24.90
CA GLY A 83 -49.99 28.70 -26.22
C GLY A 83 -48.67 27.92 -26.25
N SER A 84 -48.16 27.69 -27.47
CA SER A 84 -46.96 26.87 -27.68
C SER A 84 -45.70 27.43 -27.01
N LEU A 85 -45.63 28.75 -26.78
CA LEU A 85 -44.52 29.37 -26.05
C LEU A 85 -44.60 29.05 -24.56
N GLY A 86 -45.79 29.12 -23.96
CA GLY A 86 -46.04 28.70 -22.58
C GLY A 86 -45.71 27.23 -22.34
N GLU A 87 -46.11 26.36 -23.26
CA GLU A 87 -45.76 24.93 -23.23
C GLU A 87 -44.23 24.70 -23.29
N ALA A 88 -43.53 25.41 -24.19
CA ALA A 88 -42.08 25.33 -24.29
C ALA A 88 -41.39 25.84 -23.01
N TRP A 89 -41.89 26.92 -22.40
CA TRP A 89 -41.38 27.43 -21.13
C TRP A 89 -41.61 26.46 -19.97
N ALA A 90 -42.80 25.84 -19.89
CA ALA A 90 -43.08 24.80 -18.90
C ALA A 90 -42.11 23.62 -19.06
N GLN A 91 -41.77 23.24 -20.29
CA GLN A 91 -40.81 22.17 -20.57
C GLN A 91 -39.39 22.53 -20.13
N VAL A 92 -38.95 23.80 -20.24
CA VAL A 92 -37.67 24.26 -19.69
C VAL A 92 -37.64 24.11 -18.17
N LYS A 93 -38.71 24.50 -17.46
CA LYS A 93 -38.79 24.30 -16.01
C LYS A 93 -38.75 22.82 -15.63
N LYS A 94 -39.43 21.97 -16.41
CA LYS A 94 -39.40 20.51 -16.22
C LYS A 94 -38.00 19.94 -16.44
N SER A 95 -37.27 20.37 -17.47
CA SER A 95 -35.91 19.86 -17.71
C SER A 95 -34.95 20.20 -16.57
N LEU A 96 -35.13 21.34 -15.89
CA LEU A 96 -34.38 21.66 -14.66
C LEU A 96 -34.67 20.68 -13.52
N ALA A 97 -35.91 20.23 -13.38
CA ALA A 97 -36.27 19.20 -12.38
C ALA A 97 -35.64 17.83 -12.74
N ASP A 98 -35.67 17.47 -14.03
CA ASP A 98 -35.06 16.24 -14.53
C ASP A 98 -33.52 16.27 -14.33
N GLU A 99 -32.86 17.41 -14.58
CA GLU A 99 -31.44 17.62 -14.31
C GLU A 99 -31.12 17.48 -12.81
N ALA A 100 -31.94 18.07 -11.93
CA ALA A 100 -31.79 17.90 -10.49
C ALA A 100 -31.83 16.42 -10.07
N GLU A 101 -32.74 15.64 -10.65
CA GLU A 101 -32.83 14.20 -10.37
C GLU A 101 -31.58 13.43 -10.85
N VAL A 102 -31.04 13.79 -12.02
CA VAL A 102 -29.79 13.18 -12.54
C VAL A 102 -28.63 13.43 -11.58
N HIS A 103 -28.45 14.66 -11.12
CA HIS A 103 -27.37 15.01 -10.18
C HIS A 103 -27.54 14.33 -8.82
N LEU A 104 -28.77 14.20 -8.32
CA LEU A 104 -29.05 13.47 -7.08
C LEU A 104 -28.78 11.96 -7.22
N LYS A 105 -29.13 11.35 -8.35
CA LYS A 105 -28.78 9.94 -8.65
C LYS A 105 -27.28 9.75 -8.76
N PHE A 106 -26.58 10.73 -9.35
CA PHE A 106 -25.12 10.72 -9.46
C PHE A 106 -24.45 10.79 -8.09
N SER A 107 -24.89 11.68 -7.20
CA SER A 107 -24.35 11.79 -5.83
C SER A 107 -24.56 10.48 -5.04
N ALA A 108 -25.73 9.85 -5.16
CA ALA A 108 -26.01 8.55 -4.55
C ALA A 108 -25.11 7.42 -5.10
N LYS A 109 -24.77 7.44 -6.39
CA LYS A 109 -23.82 6.51 -6.99
C LYS A 109 -22.39 6.77 -6.50
N LEU A 110 -21.95 8.02 -6.42
CA LEU A 110 -20.64 8.36 -5.83
C LEU A 110 -20.52 7.85 -4.39
N HIS A 111 -21.59 7.97 -3.60
CA HIS A 111 -21.61 7.45 -2.24
C HIS A 111 -21.46 5.93 -2.20
N SER A 112 -22.29 5.21 -2.97
CA SER A 112 -22.40 3.74 -2.90
C SER A 112 -21.29 2.99 -3.64
N GLU A 113 -20.83 3.49 -4.79
CA GLU A 113 -19.85 2.85 -5.67
C GLU A 113 -18.41 3.33 -5.41
N VAL A 114 -18.21 4.49 -4.79
CA VAL A 114 -16.88 5.09 -4.59
C VAL A 114 -16.54 5.32 -3.12
N GLU A 115 -17.28 6.19 -2.43
CA GLU A 115 -16.95 6.56 -1.04
C GLU A 115 -17.04 5.36 -0.10
N LYS A 116 -18.16 4.63 -0.13
CA LYS A 116 -18.41 3.50 0.79
C LYS A 116 -17.40 2.36 0.61
N PRO A 117 -17.03 1.92 -0.62
CA PRO A 117 -15.93 0.98 -0.81
C PRO A 117 -14.58 1.49 -0.29
N LEU A 118 -14.27 2.78 -0.47
CA LEU A 118 -13.07 3.39 0.09
C LEU A 118 -13.09 3.39 1.63
N MET A 119 -14.25 3.58 2.27
CA MET A 119 -14.36 3.46 3.73
C MET A 119 -14.26 2.01 4.23
N ASN A 120 -14.95 1.06 3.59
CA ASN A 120 -15.04 -0.32 4.11
C ASN A 120 -13.70 -1.07 4.08
N PHE A 121 -12.86 -0.79 3.08
CA PHE A 121 -11.53 -1.40 3.01
C PHE A 121 -10.62 -0.96 4.20
N HIS A 122 -10.91 0.18 4.83
CA HIS A 122 -10.15 0.72 5.96
C HIS A 122 -10.06 -0.22 7.18
N GLU A 123 -11.17 -0.86 7.53
CA GLU A 123 -11.31 -1.59 8.80
C GLU A 123 -10.54 -2.93 8.80
N ILE A 124 -10.62 -3.66 7.69
CA ILE A 124 -9.95 -4.96 7.53
C ILE A 124 -8.43 -4.78 7.59
N PHE A 125 -7.93 -3.76 6.89
CA PHE A 125 -6.51 -3.49 6.74
C PHE A 125 -5.79 -3.17 8.05
N LYS A 126 -6.44 -2.43 8.97
CA LYS A 126 -5.83 -2.02 10.24
C LYS A 126 -5.46 -3.21 11.11
N LYS A 127 -6.30 -4.25 11.11
CA LYS A 127 -6.10 -5.45 11.93
C LYS A 127 -4.97 -6.31 11.38
N ASP A 128 -4.95 -6.51 10.06
CA ASP A 128 -3.96 -7.35 9.39
C ASP A 128 -2.55 -6.75 9.47
N MET A 129 -2.41 -5.43 9.35
CA MET A 129 -1.12 -4.77 9.47
C MET A 129 -0.49 -4.92 10.85
N LYS A 130 -1.27 -4.78 11.93
CA LYS A 130 -0.77 -5.02 13.29
C LYS A 130 -0.31 -6.46 13.51
N LYS A 131 -1.04 -7.42 12.92
CA LYS A 131 -0.68 -8.83 13.00
C LYS A 131 0.64 -9.12 12.28
N CYS A 132 0.82 -8.56 11.09
CA CYS A 132 2.05 -8.71 10.31
C CYS A 132 3.26 -8.08 11.01
N ASP A 133 3.09 -6.86 11.53
CA ASP A 133 4.14 -6.16 12.28
C ASP A 133 4.61 -6.97 13.50
N HIS A 134 3.67 -7.42 14.33
CA HIS A 134 3.99 -8.23 15.50
C HIS A 134 4.71 -9.53 15.15
N HIS A 135 4.25 -10.22 14.10
CA HIS A 135 4.86 -11.47 13.66
C HIS A 135 6.32 -11.29 13.21
N ILE A 136 6.61 -10.24 12.41
CA ILE A 136 7.98 -9.95 11.96
C ILE A 136 8.86 -9.49 13.13
N ALA A 137 8.34 -8.68 14.05
CA ALA A 137 9.06 -8.24 15.23
C ALA A 137 9.49 -9.43 16.10
N ASP A 138 8.62 -10.42 16.28
CA ASP A 138 8.93 -11.66 17.02
C ASP A 138 10.02 -12.48 16.33
N LEU A 139 9.96 -12.66 15.00
CA LEU A 139 10.99 -13.36 14.25
C LEU A 139 12.35 -12.67 14.33
N ARG A 140 12.38 -11.33 14.26
CA ARG A 140 13.61 -10.54 14.45
C ARG A 140 14.17 -10.73 15.86
N LYS A 141 13.32 -10.76 16.89
CA LYS A 141 13.74 -11.02 18.26
C LYS A 141 14.34 -12.42 18.42
N GLN A 142 13.76 -13.43 17.79
CA GLN A 142 14.31 -14.79 17.76
C GLN A 142 15.69 -14.81 17.07
N LEU A 143 15.82 -14.14 15.92
CA LEU A 143 17.10 -14.03 15.21
C LEU A 143 18.20 -13.41 16.10
N VAL A 144 17.90 -12.30 16.79
CA VAL A 144 18.86 -11.65 17.69
C VAL A 144 19.30 -12.61 18.81
N SER A 145 18.36 -13.37 19.39
CA SER A 145 18.65 -14.39 20.41
C SER A 145 19.57 -15.51 19.87
N HIS A 146 19.31 -15.97 18.65
CA HIS A 146 20.16 -16.97 17.98
C HIS A 146 21.56 -16.42 17.69
N CYS A 147 21.68 -15.21 17.16
CA CYS A 147 22.98 -14.56 16.93
C CYS A 147 23.79 -14.42 18.21
N ALA A 148 23.16 -14.03 19.32
CA ALA A 148 23.83 -13.96 20.63
C ALA A 148 24.34 -15.34 21.09
N SER A 149 23.56 -16.40 20.85
CA SER A 149 23.95 -17.78 21.17
C SER A 149 25.13 -18.26 20.31
N VAL A 150 25.13 -17.93 19.02
CA VAL A 150 26.25 -18.21 18.09
C VAL A 150 27.52 -17.49 18.53
N GLU A 151 27.44 -16.20 18.85
CA GLU A 151 28.60 -15.44 19.32
C GLU A 151 29.16 -16.00 20.64
N LYS A 152 28.28 -16.45 21.54
CA LYS A 152 28.71 -17.14 22.77
C LYS A 152 29.42 -18.47 22.46
N ALA A 153 28.89 -19.28 21.55
CA ALA A 153 29.51 -20.53 21.12
C ALA A 153 30.86 -20.29 20.43
N ARG A 154 30.96 -19.25 19.59
CA ARG A 154 32.19 -18.83 18.91
C ARG A 154 33.27 -18.44 19.92
N LYS A 155 32.93 -17.60 20.91
CA LYS A 155 33.85 -17.24 22.00
C LYS A 155 34.33 -18.48 22.77
N ALA A 156 33.42 -19.39 23.10
CA ALA A 156 33.76 -20.63 23.80
C ALA A 156 34.69 -21.55 22.98
N LEU A 157 34.49 -21.63 21.66
CA LEU A 157 35.36 -22.38 20.75
C LEU A 157 36.76 -21.77 20.71
N THR A 158 36.87 -20.45 20.53
CA THR A 158 38.15 -19.74 20.51
C THR A 158 38.91 -19.91 21.82
N GLU A 159 38.22 -19.88 22.96
CA GLU A 159 38.83 -20.13 24.27
C GLU A 159 39.36 -21.57 24.40
N ARG A 160 38.59 -22.56 23.93
CA ARG A 160 39.02 -23.97 23.92
C ARG A 160 40.21 -24.21 22.98
N GLN A 161 40.30 -23.47 21.87
CA GLN A 161 41.43 -23.54 20.95
C GLN A 161 42.70 -22.98 21.61
N ARG A 162 42.62 -21.84 22.31
CA ARG A 162 43.76 -21.31 23.08
C ARG A 162 44.22 -22.25 24.19
N ASP A 163 43.29 -22.84 24.95
CA ASP A 163 43.62 -23.81 26.00
C ASP A 163 44.36 -25.03 25.42
N LEU A 164 43.93 -25.51 24.24
CA LEU A 164 44.59 -26.60 23.53
C LEU A 164 45.98 -26.21 23.04
N GLU A 165 46.17 -25.02 22.48
CA GLU A 165 47.48 -24.50 22.08
C GLU A 165 48.44 -24.39 23.28
N MET A 166 48.00 -23.80 24.39
CA MET A 166 48.80 -23.69 25.61
C MET A 166 49.22 -25.06 26.16
N LYS A 167 48.31 -26.04 26.20
CA LYS A 167 48.62 -27.39 26.68
C LYS A 167 49.57 -28.13 25.74
N THR A 168 49.47 -27.88 24.43
CA THR A 168 50.39 -28.43 23.44
C THR A 168 51.80 -27.86 23.63
N GLN A 169 51.94 -26.54 23.81
CA GLN A 169 53.22 -25.90 24.14
C GLN A 169 53.80 -26.40 25.47
N GLN A 170 52.95 -26.64 26.47
CA GLN A 170 53.39 -27.16 27.77
C GLN A 170 53.98 -28.58 27.65
N LEU A 171 53.45 -29.41 26.75
CA LEU A 171 53.98 -30.75 26.46
C LEU A 171 55.36 -30.68 25.77
N GLU A 172 55.59 -29.70 24.90
CA GLU A 172 56.92 -29.47 24.28
C GLU A 172 58.00 -29.10 25.30
N ILE A 173 57.61 -28.42 26.39
CA ILE A 173 58.53 -27.98 27.46
C ILE A 173 58.72 -29.08 28.54
N LYS A 174 57.68 -29.86 28.85
CA LYS A 174 57.71 -30.96 29.84
C LYS A 174 56.89 -32.16 29.37
N LEU A 175 57.58 -33.20 28.91
CA LEU A 175 56.98 -34.48 28.54
C LEU A 175 56.57 -35.27 29.79
N SER A 176 55.26 -35.52 29.95
CA SER A 176 54.68 -36.36 31.00
C SER A 176 53.38 -37.01 30.52
N ASN A 177 53.15 -38.26 30.89
CA ASN A 177 51.95 -39.03 30.52
C ASN A 177 50.63 -38.33 30.95
N LYS A 178 50.66 -37.56 32.03
CA LYS A 178 49.51 -36.76 32.49
C LYS A 178 49.17 -35.63 31.51
N THR A 179 50.18 -34.98 30.94
CA THR A 179 50.01 -33.88 29.96
C THR A 179 49.41 -34.41 28.66
N GLU A 180 49.74 -35.64 28.26
CA GLU A 180 49.21 -36.28 27.05
C GLU A 180 47.71 -36.60 27.16
N GLU A 181 47.23 -37.06 28.32
CA GLU A 181 45.80 -37.27 28.57
C GLU A 181 45.00 -35.96 28.56
N ASP A 182 45.56 -34.89 29.15
CA ASP A 182 44.92 -33.58 29.19
C ASP A 182 44.78 -32.94 27.79
N ILE A 183 45.72 -33.21 26.87
CA ILE A 183 45.62 -32.81 25.45
C ILE A 183 44.53 -33.60 24.74
N LYS A 184 44.47 -34.93 24.89
CA LYS A 184 43.40 -35.75 24.27
C LYS A 184 42.02 -35.30 24.76
N LYS A 185 41.90 -34.90 26.03
CA LYS A 185 40.66 -34.34 26.61
C LYS A 185 40.33 -32.95 26.06
N ALA A 186 41.32 -32.07 25.90
CA ALA A 186 41.14 -30.75 25.31
C ALA A 186 40.76 -30.82 23.81
N GLN A 187 41.39 -31.72 23.06
CA GLN A 187 41.09 -31.99 21.65
C GLN A 187 39.63 -32.41 21.47
N ARG A 188 39.15 -33.41 22.24
CA ARG A 188 37.75 -33.86 22.19
C ARG A 188 36.76 -32.72 22.48
N LYS A 189 37.06 -31.85 23.46
CA LYS A 189 36.21 -30.69 23.80
C LYS A 189 36.20 -29.60 22.73
N SER A 190 37.30 -29.45 21.98
CA SER A 190 37.41 -28.52 20.86
C SER A 190 36.64 -29.03 19.64
N THR A 191 36.82 -30.31 19.26
CA THR A 191 36.16 -30.93 18.10
C THR A 191 34.64 -31.07 18.27
N GLN A 192 34.14 -31.19 19.51
CA GLN A 192 32.70 -31.30 19.80
C GLN A 192 31.95 -29.96 19.74
N ALA A 193 32.66 -28.82 19.67
CA ALA A 193 32.07 -27.50 19.52
C ALA A 193 31.81 -27.18 18.04
N ALA A 194 30.85 -27.87 17.42
CA ALA A 194 30.40 -27.56 16.06
C ALA A 194 29.40 -26.37 16.08
N PRO A 195 29.57 -25.33 15.25
CA PRO A 195 28.59 -24.24 15.15
C PRO A 195 27.42 -24.66 14.25
N SER A 196 26.20 -24.36 14.69
CA SER A 196 24.95 -24.54 13.94
C SER A 196 24.89 -23.58 12.74
N ARG A 197 25.18 -24.09 11.54
CA ARG A 197 25.24 -23.33 10.26
C ARG A 197 23.88 -23.04 9.58
N SER A 198 22.74 -23.18 10.26
CA SER A 198 21.42 -23.14 9.60
C SER A 198 20.51 -21.99 10.04
N ILE A 199 21.06 -20.83 10.41
CA ILE A 199 20.27 -19.71 10.95
C ILE A 199 19.87 -18.72 9.85
N GLU A 200 20.81 -18.35 8.96
CA GLU A 200 20.53 -17.39 7.87
C GLU A 200 19.55 -17.95 6.84
N SER A 201 19.71 -19.23 6.46
CA SER A 201 18.82 -19.86 5.47
C SER A 201 17.38 -20.01 5.98
N TRP A 202 17.19 -20.31 7.27
CA TRP A 202 15.85 -20.44 7.86
C TRP A 202 15.16 -19.09 7.99
N PHE A 203 15.88 -18.06 8.45
CA PHE A 203 15.36 -16.70 8.59
C PHE A 203 14.99 -16.05 7.25
N LEU A 204 15.83 -16.20 6.22
CA LEU A 204 15.55 -15.67 4.89
C LEU A 204 14.30 -16.32 4.26
N SER A 205 14.09 -17.61 4.46
CA SER A 205 12.92 -18.32 3.94
C SER A 205 11.60 -17.87 4.59
N ASP A 206 11.63 -17.64 5.91
CA ASP A 206 10.43 -17.28 6.67
C ASP A 206 10.04 -15.80 6.49
N GLN A 207 11.03 -14.90 6.50
CA GLN A 207 10.81 -13.48 6.22
C GLN A 207 10.37 -13.24 4.75
N ALA A 208 10.89 -13.99 3.78
CA ALA A 208 10.43 -13.92 2.39
C ALA A 208 8.96 -14.34 2.25
N SER A 209 8.51 -15.31 3.04
CA SER A 209 7.12 -15.76 3.06
C SER A 209 6.17 -14.69 3.61
N SER A 210 6.59 -13.99 4.68
CA SER A 210 5.85 -12.85 5.21
C SER A 210 5.84 -11.63 4.28
N LEU A 211 6.94 -11.34 3.58
CA LEU A 211 6.98 -10.25 2.57
C LEU A 211 6.06 -10.52 1.38
N LYS A 212 5.94 -11.78 0.94
CA LYS A 212 4.96 -12.18 -0.08
C LYS A 212 3.52 -11.97 0.39
N SER A 213 3.22 -12.14 1.68
CA SER A 213 1.90 -11.86 2.23
C SER A 213 1.56 -10.36 2.31
N LEU A 214 2.60 -9.50 2.31
CA LEU A 214 2.49 -8.05 2.34
C LEU A 214 2.45 -7.41 0.95
N GLU A 215 2.70 -8.18 -0.13
CA GLU A 215 2.33 -7.80 -1.50
C GLU A 215 0.79 -7.83 -1.62
N ILE A 216 0.11 -7.00 -0.82
CA ILE A 216 -1.25 -6.58 -1.10
C ILE A 216 -1.10 -5.74 -2.36
N PRO A 217 -1.65 -6.17 -3.51
CA PRO A 217 -1.52 -5.40 -4.71
C PRO A 217 -2.09 -4.00 -4.42
N ILE A 218 -1.43 -2.95 -4.91
CA ILE A 218 -2.00 -1.60 -5.00
C ILE A 218 -3.20 -1.62 -6.00
N HIS A 219 -3.31 -2.72 -6.74
CA HIS A 219 -4.24 -3.01 -7.81
C HIS A 219 -5.74 -3.02 -7.44
N PRO A 220 -6.21 -3.40 -6.23
CA PRO A 220 -7.62 -3.30 -5.85
C PRO A 220 -8.07 -1.84 -5.74
N PHE A 221 -7.20 -0.93 -5.29
CA PHE A 221 -7.52 0.49 -5.15
C PHE A 221 -7.68 1.18 -6.50
N LEU A 222 -6.68 0.98 -7.38
CA LEU A 222 -6.75 1.43 -8.77
C LEU A 222 -7.88 0.74 -9.52
N SER A 223 -8.13 -0.56 -9.27
CA SER A 223 -9.27 -1.28 -9.86
C SER A 223 -10.62 -0.71 -9.42
N CYS A 224 -10.84 -0.43 -8.13
CA CYS A 224 -12.11 0.16 -7.68
C CYS A 224 -12.31 1.54 -8.28
N PHE A 225 -11.27 2.38 -8.30
CA PHE A 225 -11.34 3.71 -8.89
C PHE A 225 -11.56 3.65 -10.42
N LEU A 226 -10.78 2.84 -11.14
CA LEU A 226 -10.90 2.66 -12.60
C LEU A 226 -12.17 1.92 -13.03
N LYS A 227 -12.79 1.11 -12.17
CA LYS A 227 -14.09 0.48 -12.43
C LYS A 227 -15.27 1.41 -12.17
N ALA A 228 -15.14 2.34 -11.22
CA ALA A 228 -16.20 3.30 -10.92
C ALA A 228 -16.20 4.49 -11.90
N VAL A 229 -15.04 4.95 -12.38
CA VAL A 229 -14.97 6.10 -13.31
C VAL A 229 -15.78 5.92 -14.61
N PRO A 230 -15.86 4.74 -15.25
CA PRO A 230 -16.67 4.51 -16.45
C PRO A 230 -18.17 4.32 -16.21
N THR A 231 -18.61 3.99 -14.97
CA THR A 231 -20.04 3.83 -14.63
C THR A 231 -20.73 5.14 -14.27
N LEU A 232 -19.93 6.20 -14.11
CA LEU A 232 -20.40 7.55 -13.86
C LEU A 232 -20.85 8.19 -15.18
N PRO A 233 -22.05 8.81 -15.22
CA PRO A 233 -22.50 9.53 -16.41
C PRO A 233 -21.47 10.60 -16.79
N PRO A 234 -21.19 10.80 -18.09
CA PRO A 234 -20.23 11.80 -18.53
C PRO A 234 -20.68 13.18 -18.04
N LEU A 235 -19.80 13.86 -17.31
CA LEU A 235 -19.98 15.21 -16.77
C LEU A 235 -20.21 16.32 -17.82
N CYS A 236 -20.31 15.99 -19.12
CA CYS A 236 -20.29 16.96 -20.22
C CYS A 236 -21.15 16.57 -21.46
N SER A 237 -22.29 15.89 -21.34
CA SER A 237 -23.15 15.61 -22.51
C SER A 237 -24.60 16.10 -22.42
N LEU A 238 -24.93 17.01 -21.50
CA LEU A 238 -26.30 17.54 -21.36
C LEU A 238 -26.59 18.88 -22.07
N THR A 239 -25.67 19.40 -22.88
CA THR A 239 -25.94 20.62 -23.69
C THR A 239 -26.39 20.37 -25.13
N ARG A 240 -26.76 19.14 -25.49
CA ARG A 240 -27.48 18.91 -26.76
C ARG A 240 -28.91 18.48 -26.48
N GLY A 241 -29.69 19.47 -26.03
CA GLY A 241 -31.13 19.36 -25.90
C GLY A 241 -31.75 18.85 -27.20
N SER A 242 -32.56 17.79 -27.08
CA SER A 242 -33.61 17.47 -28.03
C SER A 242 -34.70 18.54 -27.93
N LEU A 243 -34.40 19.73 -28.48
CA LEU A 243 -35.41 20.69 -28.88
C LEU A 243 -36.16 20.11 -30.10
N PRO A 244 -37.49 20.34 -30.23
CA PRO A 244 -38.21 20.01 -31.45
C PRO A 244 -37.55 20.72 -32.63
N LYS A 245 -37.27 19.98 -33.71
CA LYS A 245 -36.73 20.52 -34.96
C LYS A 245 -37.73 21.53 -35.54
N PHE A 246 -37.56 22.81 -35.27
CA PHE A 246 -38.12 23.87 -36.09
C PHE A 246 -37.13 24.20 -37.20
N SER A 247 -37.58 24.03 -38.44
CA SER A 247 -36.85 24.38 -39.65
C SER A 247 -36.68 25.89 -39.76
N ALA A 248 -35.45 26.39 -39.68
CA ALA A 248 -35.11 27.72 -40.19
C ALA A 248 -33.64 27.77 -40.64
N SER A 249 -33.49 28.05 -41.93
CA SER A 249 -32.35 28.45 -42.75
C SER A 249 -30.99 28.80 -42.12
N LYS A 250 -29.95 28.21 -42.74
CA LYS A 250 -28.56 28.67 -42.97
C LYS A 250 -28.04 29.89 -42.18
N ALA A 251 -26.99 29.67 -41.38
CA ALA A 251 -25.84 30.57 -41.28
C ALA A 251 -24.59 29.77 -40.83
N SER A 252 -23.51 29.92 -41.59
CA SER A 252 -22.18 29.34 -41.38
C SER A 252 -21.35 30.26 -40.48
N PHE A 253 -20.55 29.74 -39.53
CA PHE A 253 -19.23 30.30 -39.20
C PHE A 253 -18.34 29.30 -38.42
N SER A 254 -17.28 28.89 -39.12
CA SER A 254 -15.88 28.55 -38.78
C SER A 254 -15.40 28.09 -37.39
N SER A 255 -14.59 27.03 -37.48
CA SER A 255 -13.62 26.40 -36.56
C SER A 255 -12.77 27.32 -35.67
N VAL A 256 -12.50 26.90 -34.42
CA VAL A 256 -11.20 27.11 -33.73
C VAL A 256 -10.86 25.89 -32.84
N HIS A 257 -9.73 25.27 -33.18
CA HIS A 257 -8.94 24.32 -32.38
C HIS A 257 -8.29 25.04 -31.17
N VAL A 258 -8.29 24.44 -29.97
CA VAL A 258 -7.35 24.83 -28.90
C VAL A 258 -6.75 23.59 -28.22
N GLN A 259 -5.42 23.56 -28.25
CA GLN A 259 -4.51 22.55 -27.72
C GLN A 259 -4.50 22.51 -26.19
N ARG A 260 -4.23 21.31 -25.66
CA ARG A 260 -3.88 21.03 -24.26
C ARG A 260 -2.56 21.72 -23.88
N LEU A 261 -2.54 22.34 -22.70
CA LEU A 261 -1.39 22.38 -21.80
C LEU A 261 -1.62 21.35 -20.70
#